data_AF-A0ABD1A1H8-F1
#
_entry.id   AF-A0ABD1A1H8-F1
#
_cell.length_a   1.000
_cell.length_b   1.000
_cell.length_c   1.000
_cell.angle_alpha   90.00
_cell.angle_beta   90.00
_cell.angle_gamma   90.00
#
_symmetry.space_group_name_H-M   'P 1'
#
loop_
_entity.id
_entity.type
_entity.pdbx_description
1 polymer ?
#
loop_
_entity_poly.entity_id
_entity_poly.type
_entity_poly.pdbx_seq_one_letter_code
_entity_poly.pdbx_strand_id
1 'polypeptide(L)'
;MSSGSDVRRERRWMYKHKDSGGNVTQDFINGLEIFMYQAGQTPLTIETGKMFCPCRKCKNTRFVHSETVWTHLLNRGFTGHYYIWFQHGEGSYGHQHEESSSNNNYEAVASGEPSNLHGRDHYHADQGGLEHDRIHDMVTDAFHETTTAFGDNSVEEPNLDAKRFYEMLDAANQPIYDGCREGLSKLSLASRMMSIKTDHNLGEVCMDAWAELLKEYLSEDNVSVESYYEIQKLVFSLGLPSEMIDVCIDNCMIYWKDDAQLRECRFCNKPRYKPQGTGRNKIPYQRMWYLPITERLKRLYQSERTAAAMRWHGEHLRTDGEISHPSDAKAWKHFQTVHSDFATNISNVYLGLCTDGFSPFGISGRQYSLWHVIVTPYNLPPGMCMEKEFLFLSILVPGPKHPKRSLDVFLQPLIHELKELWHTGVRTYDCSVKRNFKMKAVLM
;
A
#
# COMPACT_ATOMS: atom_id res chain seq x y z
N MET A 1 1.14 27.18 18.37
CA MET A 1 2.31 26.33 18.67
C MET A 1 2.28 25.88 20.12
N SER A 2 2.07 24.58 20.38
CA SER A 2 2.54 23.96 21.62
C SER A 2 3.16 22.60 21.26
N SER A 3 4.47 22.52 21.45
CA SER A 3 5.29 21.33 21.19
C SER A 3 4.74 20.10 21.93
N GLY A 4 4.80 18.88 21.37
CA GLY A 4 4.34 17.64 22.02
C GLY A 4 4.98 17.31 23.39
N SER A 5 6.00 18.06 23.81
CA SER A 5 6.53 18.08 25.18
C SER A 5 5.61 18.73 26.22
N ASP A 6 4.68 19.60 25.81
CA ASP A 6 3.83 20.39 26.71
C ASP A 6 2.61 19.59 27.19
N VAL A 7 1.91 18.90 26.29
CA VAL A 7 0.74 18.06 26.61
C VAL A 7 1.09 16.96 27.62
N ARG A 8 2.27 16.35 27.49
CA ARG A 8 2.75 15.33 28.45
C ARG A 8 3.03 15.91 29.82
N ARG A 9 3.42 17.19 29.91
CA ARG A 9 3.69 17.91 31.17
C ARG A 9 2.37 18.30 31.83
N GLU A 10 1.42 18.85 31.06
CA GLU A 10 0.10 19.25 31.53
C GLU A 10 -0.75 18.06 32.01
N ARG A 11 -0.59 16.89 31.38
CA ARG A 11 -1.39 15.68 31.70
C ARG A 11 -0.66 14.65 32.55
N ARG A 12 0.38 15.07 33.28
CA ARG A 12 1.08 14.20 34.24
C ARG A 12 0.13 13.64 35.31
N TRP A 13 -0.93 14.37 35.65
CA TRP A 13 -1.94 13.97 36.63
C TRP A 13 -2.59 12.61 36.30
N MET A 14 -2.71 12.23 35.02
CA MET A 14 -3.31 10.95 34.58
C MET A 14 -2.60 9.73 35.18
N TYR A 15 -1.34 9.88 35.55
CA TYR A 15 -0.50 8.80 36.08
C TYR A 15 -0.14 8.98 37.56
N LYS A 16 -0.66 10.04 38.20
CA LYS A 16 -0.63 10.20 39.66
C LYS A 16 -1.87 9.60 40.30
N HIS A 17 -2.23 8.36 39.94
CA HIS A 17 -3.54 7.78 40.29
C HIS A 17 -3.76 7.61 41.79
N LYS A 18 -2.81 7.03 42.52
CA LYS A 18 -2.90 6.80 43.97
C LYS A 18 -1.71 7.39 44.72
N ASP A 19 -1.94 7.88 45.93
CA ASP A 19 -0.90 8.32 46.86
C ASP A 19 -0.24 7.14 47.58
N SER A 20 0.74 7.43 48.44
CA SER A 20 1.42 6.44 49.28
C SER A 20 0.51 5.72 50.28
N GLY A 21 -0.67 6.28 50.57
CA GLY A 21 -1.71 5.67 51.40
C GLY A 21 -2.72 4.82 50.62
N GLY A 22 -2.59 4.73 49.28
CA GLY A 22 -3.49 3.97 48.42
C GLY A 22 -4.79 4.69 48.05
N ASN A 23 -4.95 5.96 48.44
CA ASN A 23 -6.10 6.80 48.13
C ASN A 23 -5.94 7.44 46.74
N VAL A 24 -7.04 7.65 46.03
CA VAL A 24 -7.01 8.35 44.73
C VAL A 24 -6.63 9.81 44.95
N THR A 25 -5.65 10.31 44.20
CA THR A 25 -5.17 11.68 44.42
C THR A 25 -6.17 12.73 43.91
N GLN A 26 -6.21 13.89 44.56
CA GLN A 26 -7.06 15.00 44.11
C GLN A 26 -6.67 15.50 42.71
N ASP A 27 -5.37 15.56 42.41
CA ASP A 27 -4.85 15.87 41.07
C ASP A 27 -5.47 14.96 40.00
N PHE A 28 -5.58 13.66 40.30
CA PHE A 28 -6.16 12.69 39.39
C PHE A 28 -7.67 12.90 39.20
N ILE A 29 -8.41 13.17 40.28
CA ILE A 29 -9.86 13.40 40.23
C ILE A 29 -10.18 14.64 39.41
N ASN A 30 -9.52 15.78 39.70
CA ASN A 30 -9.74 17.03 38.98
C ASN A 30 -9.45 16.88 37.47
N GLY A 31 -8.37 16.19 37.13
CA GLY A 31 -8.07 15.92 35.73
C GLY A 31 -9.06 14.94 35.08
N LEU A 32 -9.52 13.93 35.84
CA LEU A 32 -10.50 12.97 35.36
C LEU A 32 -11.83 13.66 34.99
N GLU A 33 -12.26 14.67 35.74
CA GLU A 33 -13.42 15.50 35.39
C GLU A 33 -13.23 16.19 34.03
N ILE A 34 -12.06 16.77 33.78
CA ILE A 34 -11.73 17.41 32.50
C ILE A 34 -11.79 16.39 31.36
N PHE A 35 -11.20 15.20 31.55
CA PHE A 35 -11.26 14.12 30.57
C PHE A 35 -12.71 13.72 30.27
N MET A 36 -13.52 13.50 31.29
CA MET A 36 -14.89 13.01 31.16
C MET A 36 -15.80 14.04 30.52
N TYR A 37 -15.59 15.33 30.81
CA TYR A 37 -16.27 16.42 30.14
C TYR A 37 -15.96 16.42 28.63
N GLN A 38 -14.68 16.47 28.25
CA GLN A 38 -14.28 16.56 26.84
C GLN A 38 -14.67 15.31 26.05
N ALA A 39 -14.44 14.13 26.62
CA ALA A 39 -14.79 12.88 25.98
C ALA A 39 -16.31 12.71 25.81
N GLY A 40 -17.09 13.27 26.73
CA GLY A 40 -18.54 13.36 26.67
C GLY A 40 -19.08 14.25 25.54
N GLN A 41 -18.28 15.18 25.01
CA GLN A 41 -18.69 16.06 23.90
C GLN A 41 -18.51 15.44 22.52
N THR A 42 -18.01 14.19 22.42
CA THR A 42 -17.88 13.53 21.10
C THR A 42 -19.25 13.16 20.54
N PRO A 43 -19.52 13.31 19.22
CA PRO A 43 -20.84 13.02 18.63
C PRO A 43 -21.37 11.63 19.01
N LEU A 44 -20.49 10.63 18.98
CA LEU A 44 -20.82 9.24 19.32
C LEU A 44 -21.21 9.07 20.80
N THR A 45 -20.60 9.83 21.72
CA THR A 45 -20.92 9.76 23.15
C THR A 45 -22.19 10.51 23.47
N ILE A 46 -22.46 11.64 22.81
CA ILE A 46 -23.72 12.38 22.93
C ILE A 46 -24.90 11.53 22.45
N GLU A 47 -24.74 10.83 21.32
CA GLU A 47 -25.79 10.00 20.74
C GLU A 47 -26.08 8.73 21.57
N THR A 48 -25.03 8.06 22.06
CA THR A 48 -25.19 6.73 22.66
C THR A 48 -25.08 6.69 24.19
N GLY A 49 -24.58 7.76 24.82
CA GLY A 49 -24.19 7.79 26.24
C GLY A 49 -23.03 6.85 26.60
N LYS A 50 -22.32 6.32 25.59
CA LYS A 50 -21.22 5.36 25.73
C LYS A 50 -19.93 5.91 25.12
N MET A 51 -18.81 5.48 25.67
CA MET A 51 -17.48 5.88 25.23
C MET A 51 -16.49 4.71 25.40
N PHE A 52 -15.36 4.77 24.69
CA PHE A 52 -14.30 3.79 24.85
C PHE A 52 -13.66 3.94 26.24
N CYS A 53 -13.39 2.84 26.94
CA CYS A 53 -12.86 2.90 28.30
C CYS A 53 -11.31 2.88 28.30
N PRO A 54 -10.61 3.98 28.64
CA PRO A 54 -9.15 4.03 28.65
C PRO A 54 -8.52 3.41 29.91
N CYS A 55 -9.26 2.68 30.74
CA CYS A 55 -8.68 2.11 31.96
C CYS A 55 -7.64 1.01 31.65
N ARG A 56 -6.72 0.72 32.58
CA ARG A 56 -5.66 -0.29 32.40
C ARG A 56 -6.13 -1.67 31.92
N LYS A 57 -7.35 -2.08 32.28
CA LYS A 57 -7.95 -3.36 31.87
C LYS A 57 -8.59 -3.29 30.48
N CYS A 58 -9.29 -2.21 30.20
CA CYS A 58 -10.05 -2.05 28.96
C CYS A 58 -9.21 -1.51 27.80
N LYS A 59 -8.16 -0.72 28.06
CA LYS A 59 -7.19 -0.24 27.07
C LYS A 59 -7.82 0.35 25.79
N ASN A 60 -8.91 1.12 25.94
CA ASN A 60 -9.69 1.69 24.82
C ASN A 60 -10.37 0.68 23.89
N THR A 61 -10.51 -0.60 24.27
CA THR A 61 -11.19 -1.61 23.42
C THR A 61 -12.66 -1.83 23.78
N ARG A 62 -13.08 -1.48 25.00
CA ARG A 62 -14.47 -1.66 25.45
C ARG A 62 -15.26 -0.36 25.33
N PHE A 63 -16.35 -0.39 24.57
CA PHE A 63 -17.30 0.70 24.43
C PHE A 63 -18.44 0.53 25.44
N VAL A 64 -18.44 1.34 26.50
CA VAL A 64 -19.33 1.19 27.67
C VAL A 64 -19.88 2.54 28.12
N HIS A 65 -20.89 2.55 28.99
CA HIS A 65 -21.48 3.79 29.49
C HIS A 65 -20.44 4.68 30.20
N SER A 66 -20.58 6.00 30.03
CA SER A 66 -19.65 7.00 30.60
C SER A 66 -19.47 6.85 32.12
N GLU A 67 -20.55 6.55 32.86
CA GLU A 67 -20.51 6.27 34.31
C GLU A 67 -19.67 5.02 34.66
N THR A 68 -19.72 3.99 33.79
CA THR A 68 -18.87 2.81 33.91
C THR A 68 -17.40 3.15 33.64
N VAL A 69 -17.14 4.05 32.70
CA VAL A 69 -15.77 4.53 32.42
C VAL A 69 -15.22 5.32 33.60
N TRP A 70 -16.00 6.22 34.19
CA TRP A 70 -15.66 6.94 35.42
C TRP A 70 -15.23 5.98 36.54
N THR A 71 -16.09 5.02 36.86
CA THR A 71 -15.85 4.01 37.92
C THR A 71 -14.61 3.17 37.63
N HIS A 72 -14.39 2.79 36.37
CA HIS A 72 -13.20 2.04 35.99
C HIS A 72 -11.91 2.85 36.12
N LEU A 73 -11.94 4.15 35.81
CA LEU A 73 -10.77 5.02 35.91
C LEU A 73 -10.43 5.36 37.36
N LEU A 74 -11.43 5.60 38.21
CA LEU A 74 -11.22 5.74 39.65
C LEU A 74 -10.58 4.49 40.27
N ASN A 75 -11.00 3.30 39.86
CA ASN A 75 -10.50 2.06 40.45
C ASN A 75 -9.15 1.60 39.89
N ARG A 76 -8.93 1.79 38.57
CA ARG A 76 -7.84 1.13 37.84
C ARG A 76 -6.83 2.10 37.21
N GLY A 77 -7.14 3.38 37.16
CA GLY A 77 -6.34 4.39 36.47
C GLY A 77 -6.34 4.22 34.94
N PHE A 78 -5.71 5.18 34.26
CA PHE A 78 -5.55 5.16 32.81
C PHE A 78 -4.54 4.10 32.33
N THR A 79 -4.76 3.61 31.11
CA THR A 79 -3.78 2.84 30.35
C THR A 79 -2.54 3.67 30.06
N GLY A 80 -1.37 3.03 30.00
CA GLY A 80 -0.08 3.72 29.83
C GLY A 80 0.01 4.51 28.53
N HIS A 81 0.74 5.64 28.58
CA HIS A 81 1.07 6.52 27.44
C HIS A 81 -0.12 7.13 26.67
N TYR A 82 -1.32 7.07 27.22
CA TYR A 82 -2.54 7.69 26.68
C TYR A 82 -2.66 9.18 27.02
N TYR A 83 -1.64 9.98 26.69
CA TYR A 83 -1.64 11.43 26.95
C TYR A 83 -2.48 12.22 25.94
N ILE A 84 -2.69 11.69 24.74
CA ILE A 84 -3.51 12.28 23.68
C ILE A 84 -4.81 11.50 23.64
N TRP A 85 -5.96 12.16 23.78
CA TRP A 85 -7.25 11.49 23.87
C TRP A 85 -7.84 11.23 22.48
N PHE A 86 -7.05 10.60 21.60
CA PHE A 86 -7.41 10.40 20.19
C PHE A 86 -8.72 9.64 19.99
N GLN A 87 -9.03 8.69 20.89
CA GLN A 87 -10.29 7.93 20.86
C GLN A 87 -11.50 8.76 21.35
N HIS A 88 -11.26 9.98 21.81
CA HIS A 88 -12.22 10.86 22.46
C HIS A 88 -12.17 12.29 21.88
N GLY A 89 -11.84 12.41 20.59
CA GLY A 89 -11.98 13.65 19.83
C GLY A 89 -10.70 14.49 19.72
N GLU A 90 -9.61 14.11 20.37
CA GLU A 90 -8.35 14.84 20.25
C GLU A 90 -7.48 14.27 19.12
N GLY A 91 -7.74 14.69 17.88
CA GLY A 91 -6.89 14.40 16.73
C GLY A 91 -7.58 14.56 15.38
N SER A 92 -7.16 15.59 14.64
CA SER A 92 -7.38 15.85 13.20
C SER A 92 -8.78 16.25 12.72
N TYR A 93 -9.16 17.51 13.00
CA TYR A 93 -9.92 18.35 12.07
C TYR A 93 -9.33 19.78 12.09
N GLY A 94 -8.95 20.27 10.91
CA GLY A 94 -8.73 21.67 10.52
C GLY A 94 -8.04 22.65 11.48
N HIS A 95 -6.77 22.98 11.21
CA HIS A 95 -6.28 24.34 11.44
C HIS A 95 -5.92 24.97 10.10
N GLN A 96 -6.82 25.83 9.59
CA GLN A 96 -6.51 26.84 8.59
C GLN A 96 -5.66 27.94 9.25
N HIS A 97 -4.62 28.33 8.52
CA HIS A 97 -3.83 29.58 8.54
C HIS A 97 -3.50 30.24 9.89
N GLU A 98 -2.19 30.29 10.18
CA GLU A 98 -1.52 31.57 10.44
C GLU A 98 -0.09 31.53 9.87
N GLU A 99 0.18 32.50 9.03
CA GLU A 99 1.45 32.75 8.36
C GLU A 99 2.53 33.15 9.38
N SER A 100 3.76 32.73 9.13
CA SER A 100 4.94 33.46 9.56
C SER A 100 5.92 33.48 8.40
N SER A 101 6.03 34.68 7.87
CA SER A 101 6.77 35.12 6.70
C SER A 101 8.27 35.15 6.94
N SER A 102 9.04 34.84 5.88
CA SER A 102 10.27 35.56 5.56
C SER A 102 10.52 35.56 4.05
N ASN A 103 10.10 36.67 3.44
CA ASN A 103 10.75 37.45 2.38
C ASN A 103 11.27 36.76 1.09
N ASN A 104 10.68 37.10 -0.07
CA ASN A 104 11.08 38.28 -0.85
C ASN A 104 10.26 38.45 -2.16
N ASN A 105 9.64 39.63 -2.29
CA ASN A 105 9.41 40.49 -3.47
C ASN A 105 9.03 39.89 -4.83
N TYR A 106 7.83 40.22 -5.35
CA TYR A 106 7.64 41.31 -6.33
C TYR A 106 6.13 41.64 -6.52
N GLU A 107 5.88 42.84 -7.02
CA GLU A 107 4.64 43.64 -6.91
C GLU A 107 3.46 43.23 -7.79
N ALA A 108 2.28 43.68 -7.33
CA ALA A 108 0.96 43.57 -7.91
C ALA A 108 0.75 44.42 -9.17
N VAL A 109 -0.16 43.99 -10.05
CA VAL A 109 -1.18 44.87 -10.64
C VAL A 109 -2.48 44.08 -10.82
N ALA A 110 -3.55 44.57 -10.21
CA ALA A 110 -4.91 44.11 -10.37
C ALA A 110 -5.64 44.95 -11.43
N SER A 111 -6.50 44.33 -12.25
CA SER A 111 -7.77 44.92 -12.68
C SER A 111 -8.66 43.94 -13.47
N GLY A 112 -9.93 43.83 -13.03
CA GLY A 112 -11.10 43.73 -13.92
C GLY A 112 -11.69 42.35 -14.25
N GLU A 113 -12.67 41.92 -13.44
CA GLU A 113 -13.76 40.97 -13.77
C GLU A 113 -14.67 41.45 -14.94
N PRO A 114 -15.76 40.74 -15.33
CA PRO A 114 -16.00 39.28 -15.49
C PRO A 114 -16.71 38.95 -16.83
N SER A 115 -16.74 37.69 -17.27
CA SER A 115 -17.79 37.18 -18.18
C SER A 115 -17.89 35.65 -18.17
N ASN A 116 -19.06 35.17 -17.77
CA ASN A 116 -19.54 33.79 -17.82
C ASN A 116 -19.48 33.17 -19.23
N LEU A 117 -19.28 31.84 -19.30
CA LEU A 117 -20.10 30.94 -20.13
C LEU A 117 -19.91 29.49 -19.67
N HIS A 118 -21.02 28.92 -19.17
CA HIS A 118 -21.19 27.53 -18.74
C HIS A 118 -21.04 26.52 -19.87
N GLY A 119 -20.51 25.34 -19.56
CA GLY A 119 -20.37 24.23 -20.50
C GLY A 119 -20.28 22.81 -19.90
N ARG A 120 -20.95 22.56 -18.77
CA ARG A 120 -21.53 21.25 -18.36
C ARG A 120 -20.58 20.07 -18.08
N ASP A 121 -20.03 20.04 -16.87
CA ASP A 121 -19.57 18.81 -16.22
C ASP A 121 -20.78 18.00 -15.69
N HIS A 122 -20.85 16.72 -16.06
CA HIS A 122 -21.74 15.75 -15.46
C HIS A 122 -21.15 15.26 -14.13
N TYR A 123 -21.63 15.82 -13.03
CA TYR A 123 -21.40 15.30 -11.68
C TYR A 123 -22.09 13.93 -11.54
N HIS A 124 -21.30 12.87 -11.33
CA HIS A 124 -21.80 11.70 -10.61
C HIS A 124 -21.80 12.04 -9.12
N ALA A 125 -22.99 12.00 -8.54
CA ALA A 125 -23.25 12.28 -7.14
C ALA A 125 -22.56 11.23 -6.25
N ASP A 126 -21.72 11.72 -5.34
CA ASP A 126 -21.20 11.01 -4.18
C ASP A 126 -22.36 10.69 -3.23
N GLN A 127 -22.82 9.45 -3.25
CA GLN A 127 -23.64 8.87 -2.19
C GLN A 127 -22.74 7.96 -1.36
N GLY A 128 -22.61 8.30 -0.08
CA GLY A 128 -21.77 7.59 0.88
C GLY A 128 -21.98 6.08 0.88
N GLY A 129 -20.87 5.36 0.80
CA GLY A 129 -20.80 3.92 0.97
C GLY A 129 -19.33 3.51 0.88
N LEU A 130 -18.84 2.87 1.95
CA LEU A 130 -17.70 1.96 2.02
C LEU A 130 -16.71 2.06 0.85
N GLU A 131 -15.49 2.56 1.10
CA GLU A 131 -14.38 2.46 0.14
C GLU A 131 -14.38 1.07 -0.50
N HIS A 132 -14.71 1.01 -1.80
CA HIS A 132 -14.70 -0.23 -2.56
C HIS A 132 -13.30 -0.85 -2.46
N ASP A 133 -13.24 -2.17 -2.28
CA ASP A 133 -11.99 -2.90 -2.06
C ASP A 133 -11.14 -2.87 -3.34
N ARG A 134 -10.10 -2.05 -3.37
CA ARG A 134 -9.31 -1.75 -4.58
C ARG A 134 -8.58 -2.98 -5.14
N ILE A 135 -8.27 -3.99 -4.29
CA ILE A 135 -7.71 -5.27 -4.74
C ILE A 135 -8.80 -6.08 -5.47
N HIS A 136 -10.05 -5.99 -5.02
CA HIS A 136 -11.19 -6.56 -5.71
C HIS A 136 -11.44 -5.86 -7.06
N ASP A 137 -11.25 -4.55 -7.16
CA ASP A 137 -11.35 -3.83 -8.44
C ASP A 137 -10.25 -4.29 -9.42
N MET A 138 -8.99 -4.38 -8.98
CA MET A 138 -7.90 -4.92 -9.81
C MET A 138 -8.13 -6.36 -10.29
N VAL A 139 -8.77 -7.19 -9.45
CA VAL A 139 -9.16 -8.55 -9.80
C VAL A 139 -10.32 -8.53 -10.80
N THR A 140 -11.32 -7.68 -10.59
CA THR A 140 -12.54 -7.59 -11.41
C THR A 140 -12.26 -6.98 -12.80
N ASP A 141 -11.32 -6.04 -12.89
CA ASP A 141 -10.93 -5.35 -14.12
C ASP A 141 -10.23 -6.24 -15.16
N ALA A 142 -9.69 -7.38 -14.74
CA ALA A 142 -9.08 -8.34 -15.64
C ALA A 142 -10.12 -9.13 -16.47
N PHE A 143 -11.42 -8.89 -16.24
CA PHE A 143 -12.53 -9.68 -16.79
C PHE A 143 -13.57 -8.92 -17.62
N HIS A 144 -13.43 -7.61 -17.84
CA HIS A 144 -14.37 -6.93 -18.74
C HIS A 144 -14.08 -7.32 -20.20
N GLU A 145 -15.09 -7.86 -20.88
CA GLU A 145 -15.03 -8.39 -22.26
C GLU A 145 -15.59 -7.39 -23.29
N THR A 146 -14.83 -7.23 -24.38
CA THR A 146 -15.24 -6.80 -25.74
C THR A 146 -15.86 -5.42 -25.92
N THR A 147 -15.00 -4.44 -26.22
CA THR A 147 -15.37 -3.33 -27.12
C THR A 147 -14.65 -3.46 -28.45
N THR A 148 -15.43 -3.60 -29.52
CA THR A 148 -15.01 -3.51 -30.93
C THR A 148 -14.45 -2.12 -31.24
N ALA A 149 -13.21 -2.06 -31.72
CA ALA A 149 -12.71 -0.93 -32.50
C ALA A 149 -11.86 -1.43 -33.67
N PHE A 150 -11.99 -0.70 -34.77
CA PHE A 150 -11.77 -1.13 -36.14
C PHE A 150 -10.28 -1.30 -36.53
N GLY A 151 -10.00 -2.38 -37.25
CA GLY A 151 -9.12 -2.37 -38.43
C GLY A 151 -7.62 -2.65 -38.26
N ASP A 152 -7.23 -3.93 -38.21
CA ASP A 152 -6.17 -4.53 -39.05
C ASP A 152 -6.21 -6.06 -38.94
N ASN A 153 -6.02 -6.79 -40.05
CA ASN A 153 -6.24 -8.24 -40.22
C ASN A 153 -5.12 -9.12 -39.61
N SER A 154 -4.55 -8.73 -38.47
CA SER A 154 -3.48 -9.50 -37.80
C SER A 154 -3.70 -9.57 -36.29
N VAL A 155 -4.84 -10.15 -35.91
CA VAL A 155 -5.09 -10.57 -34.53
C VAL A 155 -4.18 -11.77 -34.25
N GLU A 156 -3.29 -11.64 -33.28
CA GLU A 156 -2.50 -12.76 -32.79
C GLU A 156 -3.15 -13.38 -31.56
N GLU A 157 -3.01 -14.70 -31.40
CA GLU A 157 -3.39 -15.33 -30.14
C GLU A 157 -2.46 -14.89 -28.99
N PRO A 158 -2.96 -14.82 -27.75
CA PRO A 158 -2.11 -14.57 -26.60
C PRO A 158 -0.95 -15.57 -26.53
N ASN A 159 0.25 -15.11 -26.16
CA ASN A 159 1.36 -16.02 -25.91
C ASN A 159 1.07 -16.97 -24.73
N LEU A 160 1.87 -18.03 -24.60
CA LEU A 160 1.68 -19.06 -23.57
C LEU A 160 1.59 -18.50 -22.14
N ASP A 161 2.37 -17.47 -21.80
CA ASP A 161 2.32 -16.88 -20.47
C ASP A 161 1.01 -16.11 -20.24
N ALA A 162 0.56 -15.35 -21.25
CA ALA A 162 -0.72 -14.66 -21.20
C ALA A 162 -1.89 -15.65 -21.16
N LYS A 163 -1.88 -16.72 -21.98
CA LYS A 163 -2.88 -17.80 -21.95
C LYS A 163 -2.97 -18.44 -20.56
N ARG A 164 -1.83 -18.85 -19.98
CA ARG A 164 -1.78 -19.43 -18.63
C ARG A 164 -2.34 -18.48 -17.58
N PHE A 165 -2.10 -17.19 -17.72
CA PHE A 165 -2.69 -16.23 -16.81
C PHE A 165 -4.20 -16.13 -16.97
N TYR A 166 -4.69 -15.99 -18.20
CA TYR A 166 -6.13 -15.91 -18.46
C TYR A 166 -6.84 -17.18 -17.98
N GLU A 167 -6.32 -18.37 -18.27
CA GLU A 167 -6.87 -19.64 -17.78
C GLU A 167 -6.92 -19.71 -16.25
N MET A 168 -5.86 -19.27 -15.56
CA MET A 168 -5.81 -19.23 -14.11
C MET A 168 -6.83 -18.25 -13.53
N LEU A 169 -6.95 -17.09 -14.18
CA LEU A 169 -7.86 -16.03 -13.81
C LEU A 169 -9.32 -16.50 -14.00
N ASP A 170 -9.65 -17.11 -15.13
CA ASP A 170 -10.96 -17.73 -15.43
C ASP A 170 -11.31 -18.86 -14.45
N ALA A 171 -10.34 -19.71 -14.11
CA ALA A 171 -10.53 -20.78 -13.14
C ALA A 171 -10.81 -20.22 -11.74
N ALA A 172 -10.20 -19.10 -11.39
CA ALA A 172 -10.40 -18.44 -10.10
C ALA A 172 -11.69 -17.59 -10.06
N ASN A 173 -12.23 -17.24 -11.22
CA ASN A 173 -13.46 -16.45 -11.37
C ASN A 173 -14.76 -17.27 -11.36
N GLN A 174 -14.65 -18.59 -11.19
CA GLN A 174 -15.85 -19.43 -11.09
C GLN A 174 -16.75 -18.93 -9.94
N PRO A 175 -18.08 -18.84 -10.16
CA PRO A 175 -19.05 -18.53 -9.13
C PRO A 175 -18.81 -19.35 -7.87
N ILE A 176 -19.01 -18.75 -6.69
CA ILE A 176 -18.84 -19.48 -5.42
C ILE A 176 -19.85 -20.64 -5.32
N TYR A 177 -21.03 -20.48 -5.89
CA TYR A 177 -22.07 -21.51 -6.01
C TYR A 177 -23.04 -21.13 -7.14
N ASP A 178 -23.84 -22.09 -7.60
CA ASP A 178 -24.79 -21.87 -8.70
C ASP A 178 -25.86 -20.83 -8.32
N GLY A 179 -26.03 -19.81 -9.16
CA GLY A 179 -27.00 -18.73 -8.94
C GLY A 179 -26.55 -17.66 -7.94
N CYS A 180 -25.28 -17.64 -7.52
CA CYS A 180 -24.75 -16.52 -6.76
C CYS A 180 -24.75 -15.22 -7.58
N ARG A 181 -24.72 -14.07 -6.89
CA ARG A 181 -24.65 -12.76 -7.55
C ARG A 181 -23.41 -12.70 -8.45
N GLU A 182 -23.56 -12.05 -9.61
CA GLU A 182 -22.45 -11.76 -10.52
C GLU A 182 -21.27 -11.08 -9.79
N GLY A 183 -20.05 -11.50 -10.12
CA GLY A 183 -18.81 -11.03 -9.47
C GLY A 183 -18.45 -11.71 -8.15
N LEU A 184 -19.32 -12.55 -7.58
CA LEU A 184 -18.99 -13.38 -6.41
C LEU A 184 -18.30 -14.68 -6.84
N SER A 185 -16.98 -14.63 -6.93
CA SER A 185 -16.11 -15.75 -7.28
C SER A 185 -15.19 -16.14 -6.14
N LYS A 186 -14.55 -17.30 -6.28
CA LYS A 186 -13.56 -17.77 -5.31
C LYS A 186 -12.42 -16.75 -5.13
N LEU A 187 -11.99 -16.12 -6.22
CA LEU A 187 -10.95 -15.10 -6.19
C LEU A 187 -11.40 -13.80 -5.53
N SER A 188 -12.63 -13.33 -5.83
CA SER A 188 -13.13 -12.10 -5.22
C SER A 188 -13.33 -12.24 -3.72
N LEU A 189 -13.78 -13.41 -3.26
CA LEU A 189 -13.84 -13.72 -1.83
C LEU A 189 -12.45 -13.71 -1.19
N ALA A 190 -11.48 -14.41 -1.78
CA ALA A 190 -10.12 -14.48 -1.25
C ALA A 190 -9.44 -13.10 -1.20
N SER A 191 -9.60 -12.28 -2.24
CA SER A 191 -9.14 -10.90 -2.29
C SER A 191 -9.73 -10.08 -1.14
N ARG A 192 -11.05 -10.09 -0.98
CA ARG A 192 -11.75 -9.35 0.09
C ARG A 192 -11.33 -9.80 1.47
N MET A 193 -11.18 -11.10 1.69
CA MET A 193 -10.70 -11.64 2.96
C MET A 193 -9.26 -11.21 3.24
N MET A 194 -8.38 -11.13 2.23
CA MET A 194 -7.03 -10.58 2.41
C MET A 194 -7.02 -9.10 2.77
N SER A 195 -7.84 -8.28 2.10
CA SER A 195 -7.97 -6.86 2.40
C SER A 195 -8.47 -6.66 3.83
N ILE A 196 -9.58 -7.30 4.21
CA ILE A 196 -10.14 -7.26 5.58
C ILE A 196 -9.10 -7.69 6.62
N LYS A 197 -8.36 -8.79 6.36
CA LYS A 197 -7.30 -9.24 7.27
C LYS A 197 -6.24 -8.16 7.46
N THR A 198 -5.82 -7.53 6.37
CA THR A 198 -4.72 -6.55 6.36
C THR A 198 -5.14 -5.25 7.01
N ASP A 199 -6.30 -4.71 6.63
CA ASP A 199 -6.83 -3.43 7.09
C ASP A 199 -7.16 -3.44 8.58
N HIS A 200 -7.63 -4.59 9.09
CA HIS A 200 -7.98 -4.76 10.50
C HIS A 200 -6.94 -5.53 11.31
N ASN A 201 -5.80 -5.89 10.70
CA ASN A 201 -4.73 -6.67 11.31
C ASN A 201 -5.25 -7.94 12.02
N LEU A 202 -6.13 -8.69 11.35
CA LEU A 202 -6.71 -9.92 11.88
C LEU A 202 -5.66 -11.04 11.90
N GLY A 203 -5.68 -11.83 12.98
CA GLY A 203 -4.86 -13.03 13.11
C GLY A 203 -5.33 -14.14 12.18
N GLU A 204 -4.43 -15.05 11.80
CA GLU A 204 -4.73 -16.16 10.88
C GLU A 204 -5.87 -17.03 11.41
N VAL A 205 -5.85 -17.36 12.70
CA VAL A 205 -6.93 -18.11 13.39
C VAL A 205 -8.30 -17.43 13.24
N CYS A 206 -8.35 -16.09 13.22
CA CYS A 206 -9.60 -15.38 13.00
C CYS A 206 -10.08 -15.54 11.55
N MET A 207 -9.15 -15.54 10.59
CA MET A 207 -9.47 -15.73 9.18
C MET A 207 -9.92 -17.16 8.88
N ASP A 208 -9.32 -18.15 9.53
CA ASP A 208 -9.76 -19.54 9.45
C ASP A 208 -11.19 -19.69 10.00
N ALA A 209 -11.48 -19.10 11.16
CA ALA A 209 -12.83 -19.11 11.72
C ALA A 209 -13.87 -18.43 10.80
N TRP A 210 -13.50 -17.36 10.10
CA TRP A 210 -14.37 -16.74 9.10
C TRP A 210 -14.58 -17.63 7.86
N ALA A 211 -13.53 -18.31 7.40
CA ALA A 211 -13.63 -19.26 6.29
C ALA A 211 -14.57 -20.43 6.63
N GLU A 212 -14.41 -21.00 7.82
CA GLU A 212 -15.29 -22.06 8.35
C GLU A 212 -16.75 -21.60 8.44
N LEU A 213 -17.00 -20.39 8.98
CA LEU A 213 -18.34 -19.82 9.08
C LEU A 213 -18.99 -19.63 7.69
N LEU A 214 -18.23 -19.11 6.71
CA LEU A 214 -18.73 -18.96 5.35
C LEU A 214 -19.07 -20.32 4.74
N LYS A 215 -18.25 -21.34 4.98
CA LYS A 215 -18.50 -22.69 4.47
C LYS A 215 -19.79 -23.29 5.04
N GLU A 216 -20.09 -23.05 6.32
CA GLU A 216 -21.30 -23.54 7.00
C GLU A 216 -22.59 -22.86 6.51
N TYR A 217 -22.53 -21.57 6.19
CA TYR A 217 -23.71 -20.78 5.82
C TYR A 217 -23.99 -20.74 4.31
N LEU A 218 -23.01 -21.08 3.47
CA LEU A 218 -23.18 -21.19 2.02
C LEU A 218 -23.80 -22.54 1.64
N SER A 219 -24.30 -22.66 0.40
CA SER A 219 -24.90 -23.89 -0.10
C SER A 219 -23.91 -25.07 -0.11
N GLU A 220 -24.38 -26.31 0.00
CA GLU A 220 -23.49 -27.48 0.14
C GLU A 220 -22.51 -27.67 -1.04
N ASP A 221 -22.89 -27.20 -2.23
CA ASP A 221 -22.11 -27.25 -3.47
C ASP A 221 -21.07 -26.12 -3.61
N ASN A 222 -20.93 -25.25 -2.60
CA ASN A 222 -20.07 -24.07 -2.72
C ASN A 222 -18.56 -24.40 -2.80
N VAL A 223 -17.83 -23.61 -3.60
CA VAL A 223 -16.38 -23.72 -3.81
C VAL A 223 -15.56 -22.68 -3.03
N SER A 224 -16.13 -22.12 -1.95
CA SER A 224 -15.43 -21.16 -1.10
C SER A 224 -14.17 -21.77 -0.46
N VAL A 225 -13.23 -20.88 -0.11
CA VAL A 225 -11.95 -21.20 0.54
C VAL A 225 -12.17 -21.71 1.97
N GLU A 226 -11.42 -22.74 2.37
CA GLU A 226 -11.62 -23.42 3.66
C GLU A 226 -10.67 -22.94 4.76
N SER A 227 -9.65 -22.15 4.41
CA SER A 227 -8.71 -21.59 5.37
C SER A 227 -7.97 -20.37 4.81
N TYR A 228 -7.31 -19.63 5.69
CA TYR A 228 -6.39 -18.58 5.32
C TYR A 228 -5.23 -19.09 4.47
N TYR A 229 -4.77 -20.32 4.70
CA TYR A 229 -3.72 -20.94 3.88
C TYR A 229 -4.19 -21.13 2.43
N GLU A 230 -5.43 -21.55 2.21
CA GLU A 230 -5.98 -21.68 0.85
C GLU A 230 -6.15 -20.31 0.17
N ILE A 231 -6.59 -19.30 0.92
CA ILE A 231 -6.64 -17.90 0.46
C ILE A 231 -5.26 -17.44 0.00
N GLN A 232 -4.23 -17.65 0.83
CA GLN A 232 -2.84 -17.33 0.49
C GLN A 232 -2.38 -18.06 -0.76
N LYS A 233 -2.64 -19.36 -0.86
CA LYS A 233 -2.26 -20.16 -2.03
C LYS A 233 -2.94 -19.67 -3.31
N LEU A 234 -4.23 -19.30 -3.23
CA LEU A 234 -4.98 -18.78 -4.36
C LEU A 234 -4.42 -17.42 -4.82
N VAL A 235 -4.23 -16.47 -3.91
CA VAL A 235 -3.67 -15.16 -4.27
C VAL A 235 -2.22 -15.28 -4.75
N PHE A 236 -1.42 -16.15 -4.14
CA PHE A 236 -0.05 -16.43 -4.59
C PHE A 236 -0.03 -17.04 -6.00
N SER A 237 -1.06 -17.82 -6.37
CA SER A 237 -1.15 -18.41 -7.70
C SER A 237 -1.23 -17.35 -8.80
N LEU A 238 -1.79 -16.16 -8.52
CA LEU A 238 -1.92 -15.03 -9.46
C LEU A 238 -0.58 -14.48 -10.00
N GLY A 239 0.56 -15.03 -9.58
CA GLY A 239 1.85 -14.77 -10.22
C GLY A 239 2.46 -13.43 -9.82
N LEU A 240 2.28 -13.01 -8.56
CA LEU A 240 2.98 -11.88 -7.95
C LEU A 240 4.01 -12.40 -6.94
N PRO A 241 5.15 -12.95 -7.42
CA PRO A 241 6.14 -13.55 -6.53
C PRO A 241 6.76 -12.47 -5.63
N SER A 242 7.16 -12.91 -4.43
CA SER A 242 8.08 -12.15 -3.59
C SER A 242 9.24 -13.04 -3.19
N GLU A 243 10.45 -12.49 -3.27
CA GLU A 243 11.68 -13.14 -2.85
C GLU A 243 12.11 -12.58 -1.50
N MET A 244 12.21 -13.47 -0.50
CA MET A 244 12.87 -13.14 0.76
C MET A 244 14.36 -13.40 0.64
N ILE A 245 15.15 -12.33 0.70
CA ILE A 245 16.61 -12.41 0.54
C ILE A 245 17.27 -12.08 1.89
N ASP A 246 18.17 -12.95 2.34
CA ASP A 246 18.90 -12.72 3.58
C ASP A 246 19.97 -11.63 3.39
N VAL A 247 20.21 -10.83 4.42
CA VAL A 247 21.10 -9.66 4.38
C VAL A 247 22.20 -9.82 5.44
N CYS A 248 23.41 -9.38 5.11
CA CYS A 248 24.49 -9.26 6.09
C CYS A 248 24.10 -8.30 7.22
N ILE A 249 24.53 -8.58 8.46
CA ILE A 249 24.27 -7.77 9.67
C ILE A 249 24.64 -6.29 9.49
N ASP A 250 25.70 -6.03 8.72
CA ASP A 250 26.22 -4.69 8.45
C ASP A 250 25.86 -4.17 7.05
N ASN A 251 24.90 -4.81 6.36
CA ASN A 251 24.46 -4.44 5.02
C ASN A 251 25.57 -4.47 3.96
N CYS A 252 26.66 -5.22 4.18
CA CYS A 252 27.77 -5.29 3.23
C CYS A 252 27.42 -6.07 1.95
N MET A 253 26.46 -6.99 2.04
CA MET A 253 25.99 -7.82 0.93
C MET A 253 24.62 -8.42 1.25
N ILE A 254 23.96 -8.91 0.19
CA ILE A 254 22.83 -9.82 0.26
C ILE A 254 23.27 -11.24 -0.11
N TYR A 255 22.65 -12.24 0.49
CA TYR A 255 22.91 -13.65 0.18
C TYR A 255 22.03 -14.08 -0.99
N TRP A 256 22.39 -13.62 -2.18
CA TRP A 256 21.60 -13.77 -3.40
C TRP A 256 22.47 -14.28 -4.54
N LYS A 257 21.88 -15.09 -5.44
CA LYS A 257 22.58 -15.78 -6.54
C LYS A 257 23.85 -16.50 -6.11
N ASP A 258 25.01 -16.10 -6.62
CA ASP A 258 26.29 -16.77 -6.40
C ASP A 258 26.67 -16.80 -4.90
N ASP A 259 26.18 -15.83 -4.13
CA ASP A 259 26.41 -15.72 -2.69
C ASP A 259 25.31 -16.42 -1.85
N ALA A 260 24.29 -17.03 -2.48
CA ALA A 260 23.11 -17.55 -1.79
C ALA A 260 23.41 -18.70 -0.82
N GLN A 261 24.50 -19.44 -1.02
CA GLN A 261 24.90 -20.56 -0.15
C GLN A 261 25.89 -20.16 0.93
N LEU A 262 26.39 -18.92 0.91
CA LEU A 262 27.32 -18.44 1.93
C LEU A 262 26.64 -18.40 3.30
N ARG A 263 27.42 -18.78 4.31
CA ARG A 263 27.01 -18.78 5.72
C ARG A 263 27.58 -17.59 6.49
N GLU A 264 28.52 -16.88 5.89
CA GLU A 264 29.21 -15.72 6.45
C GLU A 264 29.39 -14.67 5.35
N CYS A 265 29.44 -13.41 5.75
CA CYS A 265 29.63 -12.32 4.81
C CYS A 265 31.07 -12.30 4.29
N ARG A 266 31.24 -12.29 2.96
CA ARG A 266 32.58 -12.26 2.33
C ARG A 266 33.39 -10.97 2.57
N PHE A 267 32.76 -9.93 3.11
CA PHE A 267 33.39 -8.63 3.36
C PHE A 267 33.72 -8.36 4.83
N CYS A 268 32.82 -8.73 5.75
CA CYS A 268 33.00 -8.48 7.18
C CYS A 268 33.10 -9.75 8.03
N ASN A 269 33.03 -10.94 7.40
CA ASN A 269 33.11 -12.27 8.04
C ASN A 269 32.06 -12.52 9.12
N LYS A 270 31.02 -11.67 9.22
CA LYS A 270 29.94 -11.87 10.18
C LYS A 270 29.02 -13.01 9.75
N PRO A 271 28.48 -13.79 10.71
CA PRO A 271 27.59 -14.89 10.40
C PRO A 271 26.27 -14.40 9.80
N ARG A 272 25.73 -15.18 8.86
CA ARG A 272 24.39 -14.99 8.28
C ARG A 272 23.28 -15.25 9.28
N TYR A 273 23.45 -16.30 10.09
CA TYR A 273 22.42 -16.85 10.97
C TYR A 273 22.69 -16.53 12.44
N LYS A 274 21.61 -16.28 13.18
CA LYS A 274 21.63 -16.16 14.64
C LYS A 274 22.10 -17.47 15.29
N PRO A 275 22.77 -17.42 16.45
CA PRO A 275 23.11 -18.62 17.21
C PRO A 275 21.85 -19.46 17.47
N GLN A 276 21.93 -20.76 17.21
CA GLN A 276 20.80 -21.66 17.45
C GLN A 276 20.49 -21.74 18.95
N GLY A 277 19.23 -21.50 19.32
CA GLY A 277 18.64 -22.08 20.53
C GLY A 277 18.28 -23.56 20.29
N THR A 278 17.48 -24.17 21.16
CA THR A 278 17.04 -25.59 21.07
C THR A 278 16.25 -25.99 19.80
N GLY A 279 16.09 -25.10 18.82
CA GLY A 279 15.37 -25.33 17.56
C GLY A 279 16.27 -25.68 16.37
N ARG A 280 15.75 -26.49 15.45
CA ARG A 280 16.47 -26.95 14.24
C ARG A 280 16.55 -25.91 13.10
N ASN A 281 15.72 -24.87 13.13
CA ASN A 281 15.62 -23.91 12.02
C ASN A 281 16.67 -22.79 12.11
N LYS A 282 17.38 -22.54 11.00
CA LYS A 282 18.34 -21.42 10.90
C LYS A 282 17.60 -20.11 10.66
N ILE A 283 17.79 -19.14 11.55
CA ILE A 283 17.15 -17.84 11.46
C ILE A 283 18.21 -16.80 11.06
N PRO A 284 18.09 -16.14 9.90
CA PRO A 284 19.03 -15.11 9.49
C PRO A 284 18.93 -13.88 10.39
N TYR A 285 20.00 -13.10 10.46
CA TYR A 285 19.99 -11.87 11.23
C TYR A 285 19.08 -10.80 10.63
N GLN A 286 19.09 -10.66 9.31
CA GLN A 286 18.32 -9.66 8.56
C GLN A 286 17.81 -10.24 7.24
N ARG A 287 16.72 -9.66 6.73
CA ARG A 287 16.09 -10.00 5.46
C ARG A 287 15.62 -8.74 4.76
N MET A 288 15.58 -8.77 3.44
CA MET A 288 14.85 -7.85 2.59
C MET A 288 13.80 -8.64 1.78
N TRP A 289 12.82 -7.94 1.22
CA TRP A 289 11.91 -8.50 0.22
C TRP A 289 12.16 -7.82 -1.11
N TYR A 290 12.21 -8.64 -2.15
CA TYR A 290 12.21 -8.20 -3.53
C TYR A 290 10.92 -8.66 -4.21
N LEU A 291 10.22 -7.74 -4.83
CA LEU A 291 9.02 -7.98 -5.61
C LEU A 291 9.40 -7.70 -7.08
N PRO A 292 9.51 -8.72 -7.94
CA PRO A 292 9.88 -8.52 -9.35
C PRO A 292 8.87 -7.65 -10.11
N ILE A 293 9.34 -6.89 -11.09
CA ILE A 293 8.49 -5.95 -11.87
C ILE A 293 8.02 -6.53 -13.20
N THR A 294 8.69 -7.54 -13.76
CA THR A 294 8.43 -8.05 -15.12
C THR A 294 6.99 -8.52 -15.30
N GLU A 295 6.50 -9.40 -14.41
CA GLU A 295 5.13 -9.92 -14.51
C GLU A 295 4.09 -8.82 -14.24
N ARG A 296 4.38 -7.88 -13.33
CA ARG A 296 3.50 -6.72 -13.08
C ARG A 296 3.39 -5.81 -14.30
N LEU A 297 4.48 -5.62 -15.04
CA LEU A 297 4.44 -4.87 -16.31
C LEU A 297 3.67 -5.62 -17.41
N LYS A 298 3.83 -6.95 -17.50
CA LYS A 298 3.02 -7.77 -18.42
C LYS A 298 1.53 -7.66 -18.11
N ARG A 299 1.15 -7.62 -16.83
CA ARG A 299 -0.24 -7.48 -16.37
C ARG A 299 -0.89 -6.18 -16.88
N LEU A 300 -0.15 -5.08 -16.93
CA LEU A 300 -0.66 -3.81 -17.48
C LEU A 300 -1.01 -3.90 -18.98
N TYR A 301 -0.38 -4.79 -19.74
CA TYR A 301 -0.73 -5.05 -21.14
C TYR A 301 -1.80 -6.14 -21.31
N GLN A 302 -2.04 -6.94 -20.27
CA GLN A 302 -3.02 -8.03 -20.29
C GLN A 302 -4.42 -7.58 -19.83
N SER A 303 -4.54 -6.42 -19.18
CA SER A 303 -5.80 -5.85 -18.69
C SER A 303 -6.35 -4.81 -19.67
N GLU A 304 -7.64 -4.93 -20.03
CA GLU A 304 -8.30 -3.99 -20.95
C GLU A 304 -8.31 -2.55 -20.42
N ARG A 305 -8.38 -2.36 -19.09
CA ARG A 305 -8.37 -1.05 -18.43
C ARG A 305 -7.05 -0.28 -18.65
N THR A 306 -5.93 -1.00 -18.78
CA THR A 306 -4.59 -0.40 -18.70
C THR A 306 -3.79 -0.53 -19.99
N ALA A 307 -4.06 -1.54 -20.82
CA ALA A 307 -3.25 -1.87 -21.99
C ALA A 307 -3.16 -0.72 -23.02
N ALA A 308 -4.28 -0.06 -23.32
CA ALA A 308 -4.26 1.11 -24.21
C ALA A 308 -3.51 2.30 -23.57
N ALA A 309 -3.73 2.54 -22.28
CA ALA A 309 -3.07 3.61 -21.54
C ALA A 309 -1.55 3.45 -21.48
N MET A 310 -1.03 2.22 -21.59
CA MET A 310 0.41 1.95 -21.65
C MET A 310 1.12 2.45 -22.93
N ARG A 311 0.38 2.94 -23.93
CA ARG A 311 0.96 3.63 -25.10
C ARG A 311 0.77 5.14 -25.08
N TRP A 312 0.06 5.66 -24.07
CA TRP A 312 -0.34 7.06 -23.97
C TRP A 312 0.84 8.02 -24.11
N HIS A 313 1.99 7.70 -23.50
CA HIS A 313 3.21 8.54 -23.54
C HIS A 313 3.68 8.94 -24.96
N GLY A 314 3.38 8.12 -25.96
CA GLY A 314 3.74 8.34 -27.36
C GLY A 314 2.57 8.69 -28.28
N GLU A 315 1.32 8.46 -27.85
CA GLU A 315 0.10 8.74 -28.62
C GLU A 315 -0.53 10.09 -28.29
N HIS A 316 -0.17 10.71 -27.15
CA HIS A 316 -0.79 11.95 -26.71
C HIS A 316 -0.40 13.17 -27.57
N LEU A 317 -1.27 14.19 -27.57
CA LEU A 317 -1.01 15.48 -28.19
C LEU A 317 -0.18 16.36 -27.26
N ARG A 318 0.84 16.99 -27.83
CA ARG A 318 1.77 17.87 -27.12
C ARG A 318 1.41 19.33 -27.37
N THR A 319 1.42 20.14 -26.31
CA THR A 319 1.42 21.59 -26.42
C THR A 319 2.87 22.09 -26.42
N ASP A 320 3.25 22.83 -27.45
CA ASP A 320 4.61 23.39 -27.54
C ASP A 320 4.88 24.36 -26.38
N GLY A 321 6.00 24.14 -25.67
CA GLY A 321 6.42 24.97 -24.55
C GLY A 321 5.93 24.49 -23.17
N GLU A 322 5.07 23.49 -23.09
CA GLU A 322 4.56 22.94 -21.84
C GLU A 322 5.09 21.52 -21.58
N ILE A 323 5.28 21.19 -20.30
CA ILE A 323 5.63 19.83 -19.85
C ILE A 323 4.48 19.35 -18.99
N SER A 324 3.63 18.49 -19.56
CA SER A 324 2.48 17.89 -18.89
C SER A 324 2.81 16.50 -18.31
N HIS A 325 3.86 15.88 -18.83
CA HIS A 325 4.26 14.52 -18.50
C HIS A 325 5.78 14.33 -18.72
N PRO A 326 6.47 13.40 -18.02
CA PRO A 326 7.91 13.14 -18.24
C PRO A 326 8.31 12.91 -19.70
N SER A 327 7.42 12.35 -20.53
CA SER A 327 7.66 12.15 -21.96
C SER A 327 7.80 13.45 -22.77
N ASP A 328 7.36 14.60 -22.24
CA ASP A 328 7.53 15.91 -22.86
C ASP A 328 8.93 16.50 -22.61
N ALA A 329 9.64 15.99 -21.61
CA ALA A 329 10.91 16.53 -21.17
C ALA A 329 12.03 16.33 -22.21
N LYS A 330 12.99 17.27 -22.22
CA LYS A 330 14.16 17.21 -23.12
C LYS A 330 14.98 15.93 -22.93
N ALA A 331 15.10 15.44 -21.69
CA ALA A 331 15.85 14.22 -21.38
C ALA A 331 15.23 12.98 -22.04
N TRP A 332 13.91 12.83 -21.99
CA TRP A 332 13.20 11.74 -22.65
C TRP A 332 13.35 11.80 -24.18
N LYS A 333 13.18 12.99 -24.76
CA LYS A 333 13.36 13.20 -26.21
C LYS A 333 14.78 12.90 -26.66
N HIS A 334 15.78 13.30 -25.87
CA HIS A 334 17.18 12.97 -26.13
C HIS A 334 17.41 11.46 -26.07
N PHE A 335 16.88 10.78 -25.05
CA PHE A 335 16.97 9.32 -24.95
C PHE A 335 16.36 8.62 -26.18
N GLN A 336 15.17 9.02 -26.61
CA GLN A 336 14.53 8.47 -27.81
C GLN A 336 15.35 8.69 -29.09
N THR A 337 16.10 9.79 -29.15
CA THR A 337 17.00 10.08 -30.29
C THR A 337 18.23 9.18 -30.27
N VAL A 338 18.82 8.94 -29.09
CA VAL A 338 20.01 8.10 -28.92
C VAL A 338 19.68 6.61 -29.07
N HIS A 339 18.51 6.18 -28.59
CA HIS A 339 18.02 4.80 -28.60
C HIS A 339 16.76 4.67 -29.46
N SER A 340 16.88 5.03 -30.74
CA SER A 340 15.75 5.02 -31.68
C SER A 340 15.19 3.62 -31.91
N ASP A 341 16.01 2.57 -31.82
CA ASP A 341 15.60 1.18 -31.87
C ASP A 341 14.65 0.81 -30.73
N PHE A 342 14.93 1.30 -29.51
CA PHE A 342 14.03 1.16 -28.37
C PHE A 342 12.76 2.01 -28.56
N ALA A 343 12.91 3.27 -28.96
CA ALA A 343 11.80 4.21 -29.06
C ALA A 343 10.79 3.88 -30.18
N THR A 344 11.23 3.16 -31.23
CA THR A 344 10.37 2.75 -32.36
C THR A 344 9.21 1.87 -31.90
N ASN A 345 9.41 1.05 -30.87
CA ASN A 345 8.33 0.28 -30.27
C ASN A 345 7.68 1.08 -29.13
N ILE A 346 6.52 1.67 -29.41
CA ILE A 346 5.75 2.48 -28.45
C ILE A 346 5.32 1.69 -27.20
N SER A 347 5.22 0.36 -27.30
CA SER A 347 4.88 -0.54 -26.19
C SER A 347 6.09 -0.88 -25.30
N ASN A 348 7.27 -0.31 -25.56
CA ASN A 348 8.37 -0.39 -24.60
C ASN A 348 8.11 0.53 -23.40
N VAL A 349 8.61 0.11 -22.23
CA VAL A 349 8.26 0.71 -20.96
C VAL A 349 9.36 1.65 -20.46
N TYR A 350 8.96 2.83 -20.01
CA TYR A 350 9.79 3.81 -19.35
C TYR A 350 9.43 3.87 -17.88
N LEU A 351 10.42 3.70 -17.03
CA LEU A 351 10.25 3.55 -15.59
C LEU A 351 10.85 4.75 -14.86
N GLY A 352 10.12 5.26 -13.88
CA GLY A 352 10.67 6.08 -12.80
C GLY A 352 10.99 5.23 -11.60
N LEU A 353 12.00 5.63 -10.82
CA LEU A 353 12.32 5.03 -9.53
C LEU A 353 12.38 6.11 -8.47
N CYS A 354 11.67 5.89 -7.38
CA CYS A 354 11.80 6.70 -6.19
C CYS A 354 12.08 5.82 -4.98
N THR A 355 12.76 6.41 -3.99
CA THR A 355 13.09 5.71 -2.77
C THR A 355 13.15 6.70 -1.61
N ASP A 356 12.55 6.30 -0.49
CA ASP A 356 12.57 7.07 0.74
C ASP A 356 12.51 6.14 1.97
N GLY A 357 12.97 6.67 3.11
CA GLY A 357 12.84 6.03 4.40
C GLY A 357 11.61 6.51 5.13
N PHE A 358 10.71 5.58 5.45
CA PHE A 358 9.50 5.88 6.20
C PHE A 358 9.43 5.09 7.51
N SER A 359 8.74 5.61 8.51
CA SER A 359 8.45 4.90 9.77
C SER A 359 6.98 4.49 9.77
N PRO A 360 6.63 3.25 9.37
CA PRO A 360 5.22 2.82 9.26
C PRO A 360 4.48 2.80 10.60
N PHE A 361 5.21 2.79 11.72
CA PHE A 361 4.64 3.00 13.03
C PHE A 361 5.01 4.40 13.52
N GLY A 362 4.01 5.19 13.92
CA GLY A 362 4.20 6.51 14.49
C GLY A 362 5.04 6.50 15.77
N ILE A 363 5.28 7.69 16.33
CA ILE A 363 6.22 7.99 17.43
C ILE A 363 6.03 7.14 18.71
N SER A 364 4.91 6.40 18.83
CA SER A 364 4.53 5.66 20.04
C SER A 364 4.61 4.12 19.91
N GLY A 365 5.18 3.57 18.82
CA GLY A 365 5.43 2.13 18.64
C GLY A 365 6.91 1.72 18.82
N ARG A 366 7.22 0.41 18.72
CA ARG A 366 8.61 -0.02 18.47
C ARG A 366 9.09 0.73 17.23
N GLN A 367 10.22 1.43 17.33
CA GLN A 367 10.83 2.13 16.20
C GLN A 367 11.17 1.10 15.11
N TYR A 368 10.27 0.95 14.15
CA TYR A 368 10.46 0.16 12.95
C TYR A 368 10.40 1.15 11.80
N SER A 369 11.54 1.39 11.17
CA SER A 369 11.60 2.05 9.87
C SER A 369 11.53 1.00 8.78
N LEU A 370 11.03 1.40 7.63
CA LEU A 370 11.01 0.63 6.41
C LEU A 370 11.59 1.49 5.32
N TRP A 371 12.56 0.95 4.62
CA TRP A 371 13.10 1.58 3.43
C TRP A 371 12.54 0.88 2.21
N HIS A 372 12.00 1.65 1.28
CA HIS A 372 11.27 1.11 0.16
C HIS A 372 11.77 1.70 -1.16
N VAL A 373 11.71 0.88 -2.20
CA VAL A 373 11.95 1.31 -3.58
C VAL A 373 10.65 1.11 -4.34
N ILE A 374 10.13 2.20 -4.91
CA ILE A 374 8.95 2.21 -5.76
C ILE A 374 9.41 2.41 -7.19
N VAL A 375 8.84 1.61 -8.08
CA VAL A 375 9.01 1.74 -9.53
C VAL A 375 7.68 2.17 -10.12
N THR A 376 7.68 3.17 -11.00
CA THR A 376 6.46 3.73 -11.60
C THR A 376 6.56 3.64 -13.12
N PRO A 377 5.57 3.05 -13.82
CA PRO A 377 5.52 3.07 -15.28
C PRO A 377 5.06 4.44 -15.78
N TYR A 378 5.99 5.23 -16.31
CA TYR A 378 5.70 6.51 -16.95
C TYR A 378 5.11 6.36 -18.36
N ASN A 379 4.62 5.17 -18.71
CA ASN A 379 3.85 4.98 -19.94
C ASN A 379 2.42 5.53 -19.80
N LEU A 380 1.89 5.46 -18.58
CA LEU A 380 0.51 5.78 -18.23
C LEU A 380 0.28 7.30 -18.20
N PRO A 381 -0.96 7.77 -18.46
CA PRO A 381 -1.30 9.19 -18.39
C PRO A 381 -1.12 9.77 -16.98
N PRO A 382 -0.95 11.11 -16.84
CA PRO A 382 -0.72 11.77 -15.55
C PRO A 382 -1.74 11.44 -14.46
N GLY A 383 -3.01 11.29 -14.85
CA GLY A 383 -4.08 10.94 -13.92
C GLY A 383 -3.98 9.51 -13.36
N MET A 384 -3.26 8.63 -14.05
CA MET A 384 -3.17 7.20 -13.73
C MET A 384 -1.80 6.85 -13.16
N CYS A 385 -0.70 7.37 -13.70
CA CYS A 385 0.67 6.95 -13.33
C CYS A 385 1.03 7.19 -11.85
N MET A 386 0.33 8.11 -11.17
CA MET A 386 0.54 8.42 -9.75
C MET A 386 -0.47 7.74 -8.81
N GLU A 387 -1.42 6.96 -9.34
CA GLU A 387 -2.36 6.21 -8.51
C GLU A 387 -1.65 5.01 -7.84
N LYS A 388 -2.10 4.68 -6.62
CA LYS A 388 -1.41 3.71 -5.74
C LYS A 388 -1.20 2.34 -6.40
N GLU A 389 -2.13 1.90 -7.25
CA GLU A 389 -2.09 0.61 -7.95
C GLU A 389 -0.97 0.53 -9.01
N PHE A 390 -0.49 1.67 -9.51
CA PHE A 390 0.61 1.76 -10.47
C PHE A 390 1.96 2.10 -9.84
N LEU A 391 1.99 2.29 -8.51
CA LEU A 391 3.22 2.48 -7.74
C LEU A 391 3.76 1.12 -7.30
N PHE A 392 4.65 0.53 -8.10
CA PHE A 392 5.17 -0.82 -7.86
C PHE A 392 6.20 -0.81 -6.74
N LEU A 393 5.74 -1.17 -5.54
CA LEU A 393 6.61 -1.50 -4.42
C LEU A 393 7.50 -2.69 -4.81
N SER A 394 8.79 -2.45 -5.00
CA SER A 394 9.71 -3.43 -5.61
C SER A 394 10.75 -3.94 -4.63
N ILE A 395 11.18 -3.11 -3.66
CA ILE A 395 12.11 -3.54 -2.62
C ILE A 395 11.61 -3.05 -1.27
N LEU A 396 11.70 -3.91 -0.26
CA LEU A 396 11.45 -3.60 1.14
C LEU A 396 12.64 -4.01 2.01
N VAL A 397 13.19 -3.05 2.74
CA VAL A 397 14.31 -3.24 3.67
C VAL A 397 13.88 -2.80 5.07
N PRO A 398 13.73 -3.74 6.04
CA PRO A 398 13.53 -3.41 7.44
C PRO A 398 14.63 -2.54 8.01
N GLY A 399 14.21 -1.57 8.81
CA GLY A 399 15.07 -0.81 9.69
C GLY A 399 15.51 -1.58 10.94
N PRO A 400 16.12 -0.90 11.92
CA PRO A 400 16.19 0.57 12.06
C PRO A 400 17.33 1.23 11.27
N LYS A 401 18.28 0.45 10.75
CA LYS A 401 19.45 0.97 10.05
C LYS A 401 19.12 1.24 8.59
N HIS A 402 18.97 2.52 8.25
CA HIS A 402 18.76 2.93 6.86
C HIS A 402 19.91 2.44 5.98
N PRO A 403 19.63 1.91 4.78
CA PRO A 403 20.63 1.35 3.88
C PRO A 403 21.54 2.40 3.21
N LYS A 404 21.68 3.63 3.75
CA LYS A 404 22.22 4.82 3.07
C LYS A 404 23.41 4.54 2.13
N ARG A 405 24.49 3.98 2.67
CA ARG A 405 25.73 3.70 1.93
C ARG A 405 25.75 2.34 1.22
N SER A 406 24.75 1.50 1.49
CA SER A 406 24.61 0.14 0.96
C SER A 406 23.44 0.04 -0.02
N LEU A 407 22.94 1.16 -0.54
CA LEU A 407 21.78 1.18 -1.41
C LEU A 407 22.00 0.28 -2.65
N ASP A 408 23.14 0.45 -3.29
CA ASP A 408 23.61 -0.39 -4.39
C ASP A 408 23.50 -1.90 -4.10
N VAL A 409 23.76 -2.33 -2.86
CA VAL A 409 23.61 -3.72 -2.42
C VAL A 409 22.16 -4.19 -2.49
N PHE A 410 21.20 -3.38 -2.03
CA PHE A 410 19.78 -3.74 -2.03
C PHE A 410 19.13 -3.61 -3.40
N LEU A 411 19.66 -2.76 -4.28
CA LEU A 411 19.17 -2.61 -5.66
C LEU A 411 19.62 -3.75 -6.59
N GLN A 412 20.54 -4.62 -6.17
CA GLN A 412 21.09 -5.67 -7.04
C GLN A 412 20.02 -6.53 -7.76
N PRO A 413 18.96 -7.02 -7.09
CA PRO A 413 17.92 -7.80 -7.77
C PRO A 413 17.18 -6.97 -8.82
N LEU A 414 16.81 -5.73 -8.50
CA LEU A 414 16.13 -4.82 -9.43
C LEU A 414 17.02 -4.46 -10.62
N ILE A 415 18.29 -4.13 -10.39
CA ILE A 415 19.25 -3.82 -11.46
C ILE A 415 19.42 -5.02 -12.38
N HIS A 416 19.45 -6.24 -11.82
CA HIS A 416 19.53 -7.45 -12.62
C HIS A 416 18.31 -7.61 -13.53
N GLU A 417 17.10 -7.51 -12.98
CA GLU A 417 15.86 -7.62 -13.76
C GLU A 417 15.76 -6.50 -14.82
N LEU A 418 16.14 -5.27 -14.47
CA LEU A 418 16.19 -4.15 -15.43
C LEU A 418 17.16 -4.42 -16.58
N LYS A 419 18.32 -5.03 -16.30
CA LYS A 419 19.28 -5.44 -17.35
C LYS A 419 18.71 -6.52 -18.25
N GLU A 420 17.99 -7.49 -17.69
CA GLU A 420 17.31 -8.52 -18.49
C GLU A 420 16.24 -7.91 -19.39
N LEU A 421 15.40 -7.01 -18.85
CA LEU A 421 14.39 -6.29 -19.62
C LEU A 421 14.99 -5.40 -20.72
N TRP A 422 16.14 -4.77 -20.46
CA TRP A 422 16.80 -3.92 -21.43
C TRP A 422 17.47 -4.70 -22.58
N HIS A 423 18.31 -5.68 -22.25
CA HIS A 423 19.12 -6.41 -23.23
C HIS A 423 18.33 -7.51 -23.92
N THR A 424 17.61 -8.31 -23.15
CA THR A 424 16.84 -9.43 -23.67
C THR A 424 15.43 -8.96 -23.99
N GLY A 425 14.73 -8.35 -23.04
CA GLY A 425 13.29 -8.11 -23.10
C GLY A 425 12.49 -9.41 -22.87
N VAL A 426 11.19 -9.26 -22.65
CA VAL A 426 10.27 -10.36 -22.35
C VAL A 426 9.13 -10.41 -23.37
N ARG A 427 8.62 -11.61 -23.65
CA ARG A 427 7.46 -11.74 -24.54
C ARG A 427 6.19 -11.30 -23.79
N THR A 428 5.48 -10.35 -24.37
CA THR A 428 4.27 -9.74 -23.78
C THR A 428 3.16 -9.73 -24.82
N TYR A 429 1.92 -9.83 -24.35
CA TYR A 429 0.73 -9.71 -25.19
C TYR A 429 0.01 -8.43 -24.80
N ASP A 430 -0.24 -7.55 -25.77
CA ASP A 430 -1.04 -6.35 -25.62
C ASP A 430 -2.47 -6.68 -26.03
N CYS A 431 -3.38 -6.78 -25.05
CA CYS A 431 -4.76 -7.16 -25.29
C CYS A 431 -5.56 -6.09 -26.05
N SER A 432 -5.17 -4.81 -25.93
CA SER A 432 -5.88 -3.70 -26.58
C SER A 432 -5.70 -3.68 -28.11
N VAL A 433 -4.54 -4.13 -28.60
CA VAL A 433 -4.27 -4.27 -30.05
C VAL A 433 -4.17 -5.73 -30.50
N LYS A 434 -4.36 -6.68 -29.58
CA LYS A 434 -4.30 -8.13 -29.79
C LYS A 434 -3.04 -8.60 -30.51
N ARG A 435 -1.87 -8.15 -30.06
CA ARG A 435 -0.56 -8.49 -30.64
C ARG A 435 0.44 -8.92 -29.58
N ASN A 436 1.30 -9.87 -29.94
CA ASN A 436 2.48 -10.16 -29.15
C ASN A 436 3.63 -9.24 -29.56
N PHE A 437 4.42 -8.84 -28.57
CA PHE A 437 5.63 -8.07 -28.80
C PHE A 437 6.70 -8.47 -27.79
N LYS A 438 7.92 -8.01 -28.04
CA LYS A 438 9.02 -8.17 -27.10
C LYS A 438 9.15 -6.87 -26.29
N MET A 439 8.58 -6.87 -25.09
CA MET A 439 8.63 -5.73 -24.19
C MET A 439 10.05 -5.56 -23.66
N LYS A 440 10.61 -4.37 -23.86
CA LYS A 440 11.80 -3.90 -23.15
C LYS A 440 11.40 -2.81 -22.16
N ALA A 441 12.22 -2.62 -21.15
CA ALA A 441 12.05 -1.53 -20.19
C ALA A 441 13.34 -0.76 -19.97
N VAL A 442 13.22 0.52 -19.67
CA VAL A 442 14.33 1.40 -19.29
C VAL A 442 13.98 2.18 -18.03
N LEU A 443 14.96 2.36 -17.16
CA LEU A 443 14.86 3.28 -16.02
C LEU A 443 15.37 4.67 -16.46
N MET A 444 14.51 5.69 -16.32
CA MET A 444 14.73 7.06 -16.81
C MET A 444 15.39 7.99 -15.80
#